data_AF-A0AAP9XXL3-F1
#
_entry.id   AF-A0AAP9XXL3-F1
#
_cell.length_a   1.000
_cell.length_b   1.000
_cell.length_c   1.000
_cell.angle_alpha   90.00
_cell.angle_beta   90.00
_cell.angle_gamma   90.00
#
_symmetry.space_group_name_H-M   'P 1'
#
loop_
_entity.id
_entity.type
_entity.pdbx_description
1 polymer ?
#
loop_
_entity_poly.entity_id
_entity_poly.type
_entity_poly.pdbx_seq_one_letter_code
_entity_poly.pdbx_strand_id
1 'polypeptide(L)'
;MFRILAVLSICAALPVTVEAACQPGPVHYDYQPQRLDQALQDLAHRSGCFIQVSPELLAGKHAHALHGRYRPLPALTKLLQGTGLVAHATGSGLAVTQPAADTPKKSAIRQPQGSDS
;
A
#
# COMPACT_ATOMS: atom_id res chain seq x y z
N MET A 1 -3.27 57.72 27.62
CA MET A 1 -1.95 57.06 27.53
C MET A 1 -2.10 55.66 28.08
N PHE A 2 -1.98 54.60 27.26
CA PHE A 2 -1.47 53.27 27.64
C PHE A 2 -1.35 52.44 26.36
N ARG A 3 -0.12 52.37 25.81
CA ARG A 3 0.22 51.55 24.64
C ARG A 3 0.45 50.14 25.18
N ILE A 4 -0.46 49.21 24.91
CA ILE A 4 -0.30 47.81 25.35
C ILE A 4 0.53 47.05 24.32
N LEU A 5 1.52 46.37 24.87
CA LEU A 5 2.61 45.63 24.23
C LEU A 5 2.13 44.58 23.21
N ALA A 6 2.97 44.41 22.20
CA ALA A 6 3.01 43.29 21.29
C ALA A 6 3.14 41.95 22.01
N VAL A 7 2.36 40.96 21.59
CA VAL A 7 2.71 39.54 21.73
C VAL A 7 2.61 38.94 20.34
N LEU A 8 3.75 38.93 19.65
CA LEU A 8 3.92 38.25 18.37
C LEU A 8 4.04 36.75 18.68
N SER A 9 2.91 36.05 18.70
CA SER A 9 2.87 34.61 18.93
C SER A 9 3.33 33.88 17.66
N ILE A 10 4.61 33.52 17.63
CA ILE A 10 5.19 32.65 16.58
C ILE A 10 4.76 31.22 16.90
N CYS A 11 3.68 30.77 16.26
CA CYS A 11 3.34 29.35 16.18
C CYS A 11 4.33 28.68 15.21
N ALA A 12 5.34 28.00 15.75
CA ALA A 12 6.15 27.07 14.98
C ALA A 12 5.31 25.84 14.62
N ALA A 13 4.79 25.79 13.39
CA ALA A 13 4.13 24.61 12.86
C ALA A 13 5.19 23.57 12.47
N LEU A 14 5.34 22.51 13.26
CA LEU A 14 6.13 21.34 12.88
C LEU A 14 5.36 20.54 11.82
N PRO A 15 5.96 20.17 10.67
CA PRO A 15 5.29 19.33 9.69
C PRO A 15 5.19 17.91 10.25
N VAL A 16 3.97 17.45 10.56
CA VAL A 16 3.73 16.04 10.82
C VAL A 16 3.76 15.32 9.47
N THR A 17 4.78 14.49 9.24
CA THR A 17 4.79 13.58 8.11
C THR A 17 3.87 12.42 8.46
N VAL A 18 2.60 12.50 8.04
CA VAL A 18 1.72 11.33 8.01
C VAL A 18 2.30 10.39 6.96
N GLU A 19 3.00 9.37 7.42
CA GLU A 19 3.29 8.21 6.59
C GLU A 19 1.96 7.44 6.48
N ALA A 20 1.26 7.65 5.37
CA ALA A 20 -0.05 7.07 5.15
C ALA A 20 0.11 5.55 5.01
N ALA A 21 0.02 4.84 6.14
CA ALA A 21 -0.13 3.40 6.14
C ALA A 21 -1.39 3.06 5.32
N CYS A 22 -1.25 2.13 4.36
CA CYS A 22 -2.37 1.61 3.58
C CYS A 22 -3.40 0.96 4.53
N GLN A 23 -4.34 1.76 5.03
CA GLN A 23 -5.49 1.35 5.83
C GLN A 23 -6.81 1.92 5.29
N PRO A 24 -7.10 1.81 3.97
CA PRO A 24 -8.34 2.37 3.45
C PRO A 24 -9.53 1.53 3.89
N GLY A 25 -10.63 2.22 4.20
CA GLY A 25 -11.95 1.60 4.28
C GLY A 25 -12.38 1.01 2.93
N PRO A 26 -13.55 0.35 2.88
CA PRO A 26 -14.07 -0.19 1.62
C PRO A 26 -14.29 0.91 0.57
N VAL A 27 -13.72 0.72 -0.63
CA VAL A 27 -13.88 1.59 -1.80
C VAL A 27 -14.70 0.86 -2.86
N HIS A 28 -15.48 1.59 -3.65
CA HIS A 28 -16.23 1.02 -4.76
C HIS A 28 -15.36 0.88 -6.00
N TYR A 29 -15.37 -0.31 -6.59
CA TYR A 29 -14.67 -0.68 -7.81
C TYR A 29 -15.68 -1.14 -8.87
N ASP A 30 -15.42 -0.73 -10.10
CA ASP A 30 -16.17 -1.12 -11.29
C ASP A 30 -15.16 -1.26 -12.44
N TYR A 31 -14.44 -2.39 -12.43
CA TYR A 31 -13.42 -2.70 -13.44
C TYR A 31 -13.92 -3.79 -14.36
N GLN A 32 -13.84 -3.53 -15.66
CA GLN A 32 -14.01 -4.56 -16.68
C GLN A 32 -12.75 -5.44 -16.76
N PRO A 33 -12.80 -6.61 -17.41
CA PRO A 33 -11.60 -7.38 -17.71
C PRO A 33 -10.58 -6.50 -18.46
N GLN A 34 -9.38 -6.38 -17.90
CA GLN A 34 -8.35 -5.48 -18.42
C GLN A 34 -6.95 -6.02 -18.15
N ARG A 35 -5.94 -5.39 -18.74
CA ARG A 35 -4.53 -5.76 -18.51
C ARG A 35 -4.20 -5.65 -17.02
N LEU A 36 -3.43 -6.62 -16.52
CA LEU A 36 -3.21 -6.74 -15.08
C LEU A 36 -2.47 -5.54 -14.48
N ASP A 37 -1.48 -5.00 -15.19
CA ASP A 37 -0.76 -3.79 -14.81
C ASP A 37 -1.68 -2.57 -14.70
N GLN A 38 -2.63 -2.42 -15.63
CA GLN A 38 -3.63 -1.35 -15.56
C GLN A 38 -4.53 -1.52 -14.32
N ALA A 39 -5.01 -2.73 -14.05
CA ALA A 39 -5.87 -2.99 -12.90
C ALA A 39 -5.18 -2.71 -11.55
N LEU A 40 -3.89 -3.06 -11.42
CA LEU A 40 -3.12 -2.78 -10.21
C LEU A 40 -2.87 -1.28 -10.05
N GLN A 41 -2.56 -0.56 -11.13
CA GLN A 41 -2.45 0.89 -11.10
C GLN A 41 -3.77 1.54 -10.68
N ASP A 42 -4.87 1.18 -11.32
CA ASP A 42 -6.19 1.73 -10.99
C ASP A 42 -6.56 1.45 -9.52
N LEU A 43 -6.25 0.25 -9.02
CA LEU A 43 -6.48 -0.10 -7.62
C LEU A 43 -5.66 0.78 -6.68
N ALA A 44 -4.36 0.94 -6.96
CA ALA A 44 -3.47 1.76 -6.15
C ALA A 44 -3.94 3.22 -6.08
N HIS A 45 -4.35 3.78 -7.22
CA HIS A 45 -4.89 5.15 -7.30
C HIS A 45 -6.20 5.28 -6.52
N ARG A 46 -7.14 4.34 -6.68
CA ARG A 46 -8.45 4.42 -6.00
C ARG A 46 -8.36 4.16 -4.51
N SER A 47 -7.49 3.27 -4.06
CA SER A 47 -7.33 2.96 -2.64
C SER A 47 -6.34 3.86 -1.92
N GLY A 48 -5.44 4.54 -2.65
CA GLY A 48 -4.29 5.23 -2.06
C GLY A 48 -3.24 4.27 -1.47
N CYS A 49 -3.27 2.99 -1.86
CA CYS A 49 -2.31 2.00 -1.37
C CYS A 49 -1.22 1.76 -2.39
N PHE A 50 0.03 1.87 -1.96
CA PHE A 50 1.15 1.45 -2.78
C PHE A 50 1.16 -0.08 -2.94
N ILE A 51 1.44 -0.55 -4.16
CA ILE A 51 1.50 -1.97 -4.51
C ILE A 51 2.89 -2.27 -5.06
N GLN A 52 3.64 -3.09 -4.33
CA GLN A 52 4.97 -3.58 -4.71
C GLN A 52 4.83 -4.80 -5.61
N VAL A 53 5.36 -4.74 -6.83
CA VAL A 53 5.34 -5.85 -7.78
C VAL A 53 6.42 -5.68 -8.83
N SER A 54 7.03 -6.78 -9.26
CA SER A 54 7.96 -6.76 -10.40
C SER A 54 7.21 -6.75 -11.73
N PRO A 55 7.47 -5.80 -12.67
CA PRO A 55 6.71 -5.66 -13.91
C PRO A 55 6.65 -6.92 -14.78
N GLU A 56 7.71 -7.73 -14.77
CA GLU A 56 7.80 -9.00 -15.50
C GLU A 56 6.74 -10.02 -15.07
N LEU A 57 6.27 -9.96 -13.82
CA LEU A 57 5.19 -10.82 -13.33
C LEU A 57 3.83 -10.45 -13.94
N LEU A 58 3.68 -9.22 -14.42
CA LEU A 58 2.41 -8.71 -14.97
C LEU A 58 2.29 -8.88 -16.48
N ALA A 59 3.41 -9.09 -17.16
CA ALA A 59 3.48 -9.14 -18.62
C ALA A 59 2.54 -10.21 -19.21
N GLY A 60 1.68 -9.80 -20.14
CA GLY A 60 0.74 -10.69 -20.82
C GLY A 60 -0.40 -11.25 -19.95
N LYS A 61 -0.52 -10.82 -18.69
CA LYS A 61 -1.60 -11.27 -17.80
C LYS A 61 -2.79 -10.31 -17.82
N HIS A 62 -3.97 -10.85 -17.55
CA HIS A 62 -5.21 -10.10 -17.45
C HIS A 62 -5.81 -10.27 -16.04
N ALA A 63 -6.41 -9.18 -15.56
CA ALA A 63 -7.25 -9.21 -14.37
C ALA A 63 -8.68 -9.59 -14.74
N HIS A 64 -9.35 -10.31 -13.85
CA HIS A 64 -10.80 -10.47 -13.93
C HIS A 64 -11.52 -9.16 -13.61
N ALA A 65 -12.79 -9.10 -14.03
CA ALA A 65 -13.66 -8.00 -13.66
C ALA A 65 -13.81 -7.90 -12.13
N LEU A 66 -13.91 -6.68 -11.63
CA LEU A 66 -14.08 -6.40 -10.20
C LEU A 66 -15.22 -5.40 -10.01
N HIS A 67 -16.31 -5.86 -9.43
CA HIS A 67 -17.48 -5.03 -9.16
C HIS A 67 -17.87 -5.13 -7.68
N GLY A 68 -18.06 -3.97 -7.05
CA GLY A 68 -18.55 -3.88 -5.67
C GLY A 68 -17.63 -3.09 -4.75
N ARG A 69 -17.91 -3.17 -3.45
CA ARG A 69 -17.13 -2.48 -2.41
C ARG A 69 -16.15 -3.42 -1.74
N TYR A 70 -14.87 -3.09 -1.81
CA TYR A 70 -13.80 -3.92 -1.25
C TYR A 70 -12.78 -3.08 -0.50
N ARG A 71 -12.15 -3.68 0.49
CA ARG A 71 -10.86 -3.20 0.99
C ARG A 71 -9.76 -3.55 -0.02
N PRO A 72 -8.59 -2.88 0.02
CA PRO A 72 -7.59 -3.00 -1.03
C PRO A 72 -6.98 -4.39 -1.16
N LEU A 73 -6.62 -5.04 -0.06
CA LEU A 73 -6.04 -6.40 -0.11
C LEU A 73 -7.04 -7.43 -0.68
N PRO A 74 -8.31 -7.50 -0.24
CA PRO A 74 -9.31 -8.34 -0.89
C PRO A 74 -9.55 -8.00 -2.36
N ALA A 75 -9.58 -6.72 -2.73
CA ALA A 75 -9.72 -6.28 -4.12
C ALA A 75 -8.55 -6.78 -4.98
N LEU A 76 -7.31 -6.61 -4.50
CA LEU A 76 -6.11 -7.07 -5.20
C LEU A 76 -6.12 -8.59 -5.35
N THR A 77 -6.48 -9.32 -4.30
CA THR A 77 -6.62 -10.78 -4.34
C THR A 77 -7.63 -11.23 -5.40
N LYS A 78 -8.73 -10.50 -5.58
CA LYS A 78 -9.74 -10.77 -6.61
C LYS A 78 -9.20 -10.52 -8.02
N LEU A 79 -8.46 -9.43 -8.23
CA LEU A 79 -7.85 -9.12 -9.53
C LEU A 79 -6.80 -10.16 -9.95
N LEU A 80 -6.09 -10.76 -8.99
CA LEU A 80 -5.07 -11.78 -9.24
C LEU A 80 -5.62 -13.20 -9.46
N GLN A 81 -6.93 -13.42 -9.38
CA GLN A 81 -7.50 -14.75 -9.59
C GLN A 81 -7.12 -15.30 -10.97
N GLY A 82 -6.72 -16.58 -11.03
CA GLY A 82 -6.30 -17.22 -12.29
C GLY A 82 -4.93 -16.79 -12.84
N THR A 83 -4.24 -15.83 -12.22
CA THR A 83 -2.95 -15.32 -12.72
C THR A 83 -1.73 -16.13 -12.26
N GLY A 84 -1.90 -16.97 -11.23
CA GLY A 84 -0.82 -17.67 -10.53
C GLY A 84 0.00 -16.79 -9.58
N LEU A 85 -0.41 -15.55 -9.36
CA LEU A 85 0.20 -14.59 -8.44
C LEU A 85 -0.60 -14.51 -7.14
N VAL A 86 0.04 -14.05 -6.06
CA VAL A 86 -0.57 -13.93 -4.73
C VAL A 86 -0.38 -12.53 -4.18
N ALA A 87 -1.41 -12.02 -3.50
CA ALA A 87 -1.39 -10.72 -2.84
C ALA A 87 -1.14 -10.88 -1.34
N HIS A 88 -0.31 -10.00 -0.77
CA HIS A 88 -0.06 -9.94 0.66
C HIS A 88 0.01 -8.49 1.15
N ALA A 89 -0.31 -8.24 2.41
CA ALA A 89 -0.06 -6.95 3.04
C ALA A 89 1.42 -6.83 3.44
N THR A 90 1.96 -5.63 3.32
CA THR A 90 3.28 -5.26 3.85
C THR A 90 3.11 -4.21 4.94
N GLY A 91 4.21 -3.79 5.58
CA GLY A 91 4.16 -2.74 6.59
C GLY A 91 3.70 -1.38 6.03
N SER A 92 3.90 -1.13 4.74
CA SER A 92 3.61 0.16 4.09
C SER A 92 2.53 0.08 3.01
N GLY A 93 2.03 -1.10 2.65
CA GLY A 93 1.16 -1.25 1.50
C GLY A 93 0.77 -2.70 1.22
N LEU A 94 0.72 -3.01 -0.08
CA LEU A 94 0.46 -4.34 -0.60
C LEU A 94 1.65 -4.81 -1.42
N ALA A 95 1.81 -6.12 -1.56
CA ALA A 95 2.78 -6.73 -2.46
C ALA A 95 2.14 -7.86 -3.26
N VAL A 96 2.67 -8.08 -4.46
CA VAL A 96 2.32 -9.21 -5.33
C VAL A 96 3.55 -10.05 -5.58
N THR A 97 3.43 -11.34 -5.34
CA THR A 97 4.53 -12.32 -5.46
C THR A 97 4.10 -13.55 -6.24
N GLN A 98 5.08 -14.32 -6.70
CA GLN A 98 4.83 -15.66 -7.22
C GLN A 98 5.06 -16.69 -6.11
N PRO A 99 4.18 -17.70 -5.92
CA PRO A 99 4.25 -18.66 -4.82
C PRO A 99 5.60 -19.36 -4.60
N ALA A 100 6.41 -19.50 -5.65
CA ALA A 100 7.70 -20.19 -5.61
C ALA A 100 8.92 -19.25 -5.52
N ALA A 101 8.74 -17.95 -5.75
CA ALA A 101 9.86 -17.00 -5.87
C ALA A 101 10.15 -16.25 -4.55
N ASP A 102 9.13 -16.05 -3.71
CA ASP A 102 9.21 -15.08 -2.62
C ASP A 102 8.81 -15.72 -1.28
N THR A 103 9.71 -16.52 -0.71
CA THR A 103 9.69 -16.72 0.74
C THR A 103 9.83 -15.32 1.34
N PRO A 104 8.87 -14.81 2.14
CA PRO A 104 9.06 -13.54 2.81
C PRO A 104 10.32 -13.71 3.64
N LYS A 105 11.39 -12.99 3.28
CA LYS A 105 12.57 -12.84 4.13
C LYS A 105 12.14 -11.99 5.32
N LYS A 106 11.33 -12.61 6.18
CA LYS A 106 10.92 -12.15 7.49
C LYS A 106 12.19 -11.78 8.19
N SER A 107 12.36 -10.47 8.41
CA SER A 107 12.98 -9.94 9.61
C SER A 107 14.04 -10.85 10.23
N ALA A 108 15.16 -11.03 9.55
CA ALA A 108 16.43 -11.15 10.27
C ALA A 108 16.79 -9.74 10.74
N ILE A 109 15.92 -9.16 11.59
CA ILE A 109 16.29 -8.11 12.52
C ILE A 109 17.21 -8.84 13.49
N ARG A 110 18.49 -8.87 13.14
CA ARG A 110 19.55 -9.16 14.08
C ARG A 110 19.58 -7.95 15.02
N GLN A 111 18.77 -8.01 16.07
CA GLN A 111 19.07 -7.30 17.31
C GLN A 111 20.07 -8.17 18.07
N PRO A 112 21.37 -7.84 18.12
CA PRO A 112 22.17 -8.18 19.28
C PRO A 112 21.85 -7.12 20.35
N GLN A 113 20.78 -7.36 21.11
CA GLN A 113 20.45 -6.58 22.29
C GLN A 113 21.08 -7.25 23.51
N GLY A 114 22.11 -6.63 24.08
CA GLY A 114 22.73 -6.97 25.37
C GLY A 114 23.54 -8.28 25.33
N SER A 115 24.66 -8.44 26.02
CA SER A 115 25.08 -7.79 27.26
C SER A 115 26.59 -7.99 27.37
N ASP A 116 27.32 -6.88 27.31
CA ASP A 116 28.68 -6.81 27.86
C ASP A 116 28.52 -6.92 29.38
N SER A 117 29.12 -7.96 29.96
CA SER A 117 29.19 -8.19 31.39
C SER A 117 30.53 -8.83 31.71
#